data_AF-A0A7V2RTI6-F1
#
_entry.id   AF-A0A7V2RTI6-F1
#
_cell.length_a   1.000
_cell.length_b   1.000
_cell.length_c   1.000
_cell.angle_alpha   90.00
_cell.angle_beta   90.00
_cell.angle_gamma   90.00
#
_symmetry.space_group_name_H-M   'P 1'
#
loop_
_entity.id
_entity.type
_entity.pdbx_description
1 polymer ?
#
loop_
_entity_poly.entity_id
_entity_poly.type
_entity_poly.pdbx_seq_one_letter_code
_entity_poly.pdbx_strand_id
1 'polypeptide(L)'
;ALTGPLQWFDYRAGWIEAQPQLFGDIVVARKDIPTSYHLAVVIDDHIQGVTLVTRGEDLFHATHVHRLLQALLGLEPPRYYHHNLIADSQGRRMAKRNRAVTLRHLRDRGRSPEDIWRLLGLVEVGQPARV
;
A
#
# COMPACT_ATOMS: atom_id res chain seq x y z
N ALA A 1 15.02 19.50 -14.21
CA ALA A 1 14.61 18.08 -14.18
C ALA A 1 13.46 17.88 -15.18
N LEU A 2 13.36 16.72 -15.81
CA LEU A 2 12.38 16.43 -16.89
C LEU A 2 10.91 16.62 -16.50
N THR A 3 10.58 16.57 -15.20
CA THR A 3 9.19 16.54 -14.72
C THR A 3 8.76 17.79 -13.94
N GLY A 4 9.69 18.71 -13.61
CA GLY A 4 9.41 19.80 -12.66
C GLY A 4 9.00 19.32 -11.26
N PRO A 5 8.46 20.21 -10.40
CA PRO A 5 7.90 19.84 -9.11
C PRO A 5 6.68 18.93 -9.27
N LEU A 6 6.55 17.93 -8.40
CA LEU A 6 5.45 16.96 -8.44
C LEU A 6 4.74 16.89 -7.10
N GLN A 7 3.44 16.59 -7.12
CA GLN A 7 2.62 16.40 -5.93
C GLN A 7 1.73 15.17 -6.08
N TRP A 8 1.30 14.61 -4.96
CA TRP A 8 0.34 13.51 -4.89
C TRP A 8 -0.60 13.73 -3.69
N PHE A 9 -1.80 13.13 -3.75
CA PHE A 9 -2.81 13.29 -2.71
C PHE A 9 -3.06 11.97 -1.97
N ASP A 10 -3.01 12.04 -0.65
CA ASP A 10 -3.42 10.97 0.24
C ASP A 10 -4.64 11.40 1.07
N TYR A 11 -5.64 10.54 1.20
CA TYR A 11 -6.87 10.86 1.92
C TYR A 11 -6.67 11.07 3.43
N ARG A 12 -5.57 10.59 4.03
CA ARG A 12 -5.23 10.84 5.44
C ARG A 12 -4.24 11.99 5.60
N ALA A 13 -3.26 12.11 4.71
CA ALA A 13 -2.17 13.08 4.84
C ALA A 13 -2.34 14.35 3.98
N GLY A 14 -3.33 14.40 3.10
CA GLY A 14 -3.59 15.54 2.21
C GLY A 14 -2.66 15.59 1.00
N TRP A 15 -2.41 16.80 0.50
CA TRP A 15 -1.46 17.04 -0.60
C TRP A 15 -0.02 16.99 -0.10
N ILE A 16 0.81 16.23 -0.81
CA ILE A 16 2.21 15.99 -0.46
C ILE A 16 3.09 16.32 -1.64
N GLU A 17 4.15 17.08 -1.40
CA GLU A 17 5.22 17.28 -2.38
C GLU A 17 6.03 15.99 -2.57
N ALA A 18 6.22 15.58 -3.82
CA ALA A 18 7.00 14.39 -4.12
C ALA A 18 8.48 14.69 -3.92
N GLN A 19 9.15 13.84 -3.13
CA GLN A 19 10.58 13.93 -2.86
C GLN A 19 11.29 12.62 -3.27
N PRO A 20 11.25 12.23 -4.57
CA PRO A 20 11.83 10.97 -5.03
C PRO A 20 13.34 10.86 -4.74
N GLN A 21 14.05 11.99 -4.66
CA GLN A 21 15.48 12.05 -4.34
C GLN A 21 15.85 11.41 -3.00
N LEU A 22 14.90 11.26 -2.06
CA LEU A 22 15.12 10.58 -0.78
C LEU A 22 15.52 9.10 -0.96
N PHE A 23 15.21 8.51 -2.12
CA PHE A 23 15.48 7.11 -2.43
C PHE A 23 16.76 6.89 -3.23
N GLY A 24 17.39 7.96 -3.73
CA GLY A 24 18.49 7.86 -4.70
C GLY A 24 18.08 7.08 -5.96
N ASP A 25 19.02 6.29 -6.49
CA ASP A 25 18.79 5.48 -7.67
C ASP A 25 18.05 4.19 -7.33
N ILE A 26 16.77 4.16 -7.66
CA ILE A 26 15.95 2.97 -7.50
C ILE A 26 16.22 1.96 -8.63
N VAL A 27 16.26 0.69 -8.27
CA VAL A 27 16.30 -0.40 -9.25
C VAL A 27 14.94 -0.49 -9.95
N VAL A 28 14.91 -0.29 -11.27
CA VAL A 28 13.69 -0.43 -12.10
C VAL A 28 13.58 -1.82 -12.74
N ALA A 29 14.71 -2.48 -12.97
CA ALA A 29 14.81 -3.84 -13.48
C ALA A 29 16.14 -4.47 -13.06
N ARG A 30 16.21 -5.80 -13.01
CA ARG A 30 17.43 -6.58 -12.80
C ARG A 30 17.62 -7.55 -13.96
N LYS A 31 18.86 -7.99 -14.17
CA LYS A 31 19.21 -8.95 -15.25
C LYS A 31 18.26 -10.16 -15.28
N ASP A 32 17.95 -10.72 -14.11
CA ASP A 32 17.13 -11.94 -14.00
C ASP A 32 15.66 -11.66 -13.69
N ILE A 33 15.30 -10.40 -13.40
CA ILE A 33 13.92 -9.99 -13.07
C ILE A 33 13.62 -8.71 -13.84
N PRO A 34 12.82 -8.78 -14.92
CA PRO A 34 12.69 -7.69 -15.88
C PRO A 34 11.97 -6.44 -15.34
N THR A 35 11.48 -6.48 -14.10
CA THR A 35 10.78 -5.35 -13.47
C THR A 35 11.02 -5.33 -11.96
N SER A 36 11.00 -4.14 -11.37
CA SER A 36 10.91 -3.95 -9.93
C SER A 36 9.46 -3.73 -9.50
N TYR A 37 9.20 -3.87 -8.20
CA TYR A 37 7.89 -3.54 -7.64
C TYR A 37 7.44 -2.11 -8.02
N HIS A 38 8.34 -1.13 -7.97
CA HIS A 38 8.01 0.28 -8.25
C HIS A 38 7.55 0.48 -9.69
N LEU A 39 8.18 -0.20 -10.65
CA LEU A 39 7.81 -0.09 -12.06
C LEU A 39 6.53 -0.89 -12.35
N ALA A 40 6.45 -2.13 -11.86
CA ALA A 40 5.30 -3.01 -12.08
C ALA A 40 4.01 -2.37 -11.57
N VAL A 41 3.98 -1.92 -10.32
CA VAL A 41 2.74 -1.38 -9.71
C VAL A 41 2.24 -0.13 -10.43
N VAL A 42 3.15 0.75 -10.88
CA VAL A 42 2.78 1.98 -11.60
C VAL A 42 2.14 1.66 -12.94
N ILE A 43 2.68 0.68 -13.67
CA ILE A 43 2.17 0.28 -14.98
C ILE A 43 0.86 -0.49 -14.83
N ASP A 44 0.81 -1.46 -13.91
CA ASP A 44 -0.35 -2.33 -13.73
C ASP A 44 -1.57 -1.53 -13.22
N ASP A 45 -1.37 -0.64 -12.23
CA ASP A 45 -2.44 0.24 -11.74
C ASP A 45 -3.03 1.10 -12.87
N HIS A 46 -2.17 1.62 -13.75
CA HIS A 46 -2.62 2.43 -14.89
C HIS A 46 -3.39 1.59 -15.92
N ILE A 47 -2.86 0.43 -16.31
CA ILE A 47 -3.51 -0.48 -17.29
C ILE A 47 -4.87 -0.95 -16.76
N GLN A 48 -4.97 -1.20 -15.46
CA GLN A 48 -6.21 -1.65 -14.81
C GLN A 48 -7.18 -0.50 -14.48
N GLY A 49 -6.80 0.76 -14.70
CA GLY A 49 -7.63 1.93 -14.42
C GLY A 49 -7.86 2.19 -12.93
N VAL A 50 -6.89 1.85 -12.07
CA VAL A 50 -6.96 2.09 -10.62
C VAL A 50 -6.93 3.60 -10.36
N THR A 51 -7.97 4.11 -9.70
CA THR A 51 -8.10 5.54 -9.35
C THR A 51 -7.84 5.84 -7.88
N LEU A 52 -7.94 4.82 -7.01
CA LEU A 52 -7.63 4.89 -5.58
C LEU A 52 -6.78 3.68 -5.18
N VAL A 53 -5.56 3.94 -4.75
CA VAL A 53 -4.65 2.93 -4.20
C VAL A 53 -4.77 2.90 -2.68
N THR A 54 -5.37 1.82 -2.17
CA THR A 54 -5.48 1.55 -0.72
C THR A 54 -4.44 0.53 -0.30
N ARG A 55 -3.49 0.93 0.57
CA ARG A 55 -2.37 0.07 1.01
C ARG A 55 -1.87 0.44 2.39
N GLY A 56 -0.98 -0.36 2.97
CA GLY A 56 -0.41 -0.08 4.29
C GLY A 56 0.50 1.16 4.29
N GLU A 57 0.53 1.87 5.43
CA GLU A 57 1.42 3.03 5.66
C GLU A 57 2.92 2.72 5.55
N ASP A 58 3.31 1.45 5.60
CA ASP A 58 4.69 1.02 5.33
C ASP A 58 5.13 1.33 3.89
N LEU A 59 4.18 1.48 2.97
CA LEU A 59 4.42 1.85 1.57
C LEU A 59 4.24 3.36 1.29
N PHE A 60 3.98 4.17 2.31
CA PHE A 60 3.71 5.60 2.16
C PHE A 60 4.82 6.34 1.42
N HIS A 61 6.08 6.17 1.86
CA HIS A 61 7.21 6.87 1.25
C HIS A 61 7.53 6.37 -0.16
N ALA A 62 7.20 5.11 -0.50
CA ALA A 62 7.38 4.60 -1.87
C ALA A 62 6.56 5.40 -2.90
N THR A 63 5.50 6.09 -2.45
CA THR A 63 4.68 6.96 -3.31
C THR A 63 5.47 8.10 -3.93
N HIS A 64 6.52 8.62 -3.28
CA HIS A 64 7.37 9.64 -3.88
C HIS A 64 8.02 9.16 -5.19
N VAL A 65 8.50 7.92 -5.20
CA VAL A 65 9.10 7.26 -6.37
C VAL A 65 8.02 6.94 -7.41
N HIS A 66 6.89 6.39 -6.99
CA HIS A 66 5.81 6.03 -7.91
C HIS A 66 5.27 7.27 -8.63
N ARG A 67 5.15 8.39 -7.91
CA ARG A 67 4.71 9.67 -8.48
C ARG A 67 5.68 10.18 -9.55
N LEU A 68 6.99 10.03 -9.34
CA LEU A 68 8.00 10.36 -10.36
C LEU A 68 7.87 9.46 -11.59
N LEU A 69 7.75 8.14 -11.39
CA LEU A 69 7.58 7.19 -12.49
C LEU A 69 6.33 7.47 -13.32
N GLN A 70 5.20 7.76 -12.66
CA GLN A 70 3.95 8.18 -13.30
C GLN A 70 4.19 9.42 -14.20
N ALA A 71 4.88 10.46 -13.69
CA ALA A 71 5.19 11.65 -14.49
C ALA A 71 6.08 11.33 -15.70
N LEU A 72 7.15 10.55 -15.51
CA LEU A 72 8.09 10.21 -16.58
C LEU A 72 7.46 9.36 -17.68
N LEU A 73 6.48 8.53 -17.32
CA LEU A 73 5.74 7.67 -18.24
C LEU A 73 4.47 8.33 -18.81
N GLY A 74 4.17 9.57 -18.42
CA GLY A 74 2.98 10.30 -18.88
C GLY A 74 1.65 9.73 -18.35
N LEU A 75 1.67 9.11 -17.17
CA LEU A 75 0.51 8.47 -16.55
C LEU A 75 -0.13 9.40 -15.52
N GLU A 76 -1.46 9.41 -15.47
CA GLU A 76 -2.23 10.11 -14.44
C GLU A 76 -2.01 9.46 -13.06
N PRO A 77 -1.70 10.23 -12.01
CA PRO A 77 -1.53 9.69 -10.67
C PRO A 77 -2.89 9.33 -10.03
N PRO A 78 -3.03 8.17 -9.37
CA PRO A 78 -4.20 7.87 -8.57
C PRO A 78 -4.21 8.69 -7.29
N ARG A 79 -5.33 8.64 -6.57
CA ARG A 79 -5.40 9.04 -5.16
C ARG A 79 -4.90 7.90 -4.28
N TYR A 80 -4.41 8.21 -3.09
CA TYR A 80 -3.90 7.22 -2.15
C TYR A 80 -4.69 7.22 -0.85
N TYR A 81 -4.79 6.06 -0.21
CA TYR A 81 -5.21 5.92 1.18
C TYR A 81 -4.26 4.93 1.87
N HIS A 82 -3.36 5.45 2.70
CA HIS A 82 -2.42 4.63 3.46
C HIS A 82 -2.99 4.23 4.81
N HIS A 83 -3.51 3.02 4.95
CA HIS A 83 -4.11 2.54 6.19
C HIS A 83 -3.06 2.16 7.25
N ASN A 84 -3.43 2.26 8.53
CA ASN A 84 -2.57 1.83 9.64
C ASN A 84 -2.22 0.34 9.53
N LEU A 85 -1.05 -0.05 10.03
CA LEU A 85 -0.67 -1.46 10.11
C LEU A 85 -1.39 -2.15 11.27
N ILE A 86 -1.69 -3.44 11.10
CA ILE A 86 -2.30 -4.25 12.14
C ILE A 86 -1.27 -4.48 13.26
N ALA A 87 -1.66 -4.17 14.49
CA ALA A 87 -0.87 -4.40 15.69
C ALA A 87 -1.49 -5.52 16.54
N ASP A 88 -0.65 -6.18 17.35
CA ASP A 88 -1.11 -7.12 18.36
C ASP A 88 -1.71 -6.40 19.59
N SER A 89 -2.21 -7.17 20.55
CA SER A 89 -2.79 -6.65 21.80
C SER A 89 -1.80 -5.87 22.68
N GLN A 90 -0.51 -5.86 22.33
CA GLN A 90 0.56 -5.12 23.01
C GLN A 90 1.02 -3.92 22.16
N GLY A 91 0.30 -3.59 21.09
CA GLY A 91 0.62 -2.48 20.18
C GLY A 91 1.79 -2.78 19.25
N ARG A 92 2.32 -4.01 19.21
CA ARG A 92 3.45 -4.35 18.34
C ARG A 92 2.93 -4.70 16.96
N ARG A 93 3.53 -4.13 15.92
CA ARG A 93 3.20 -4.44 14.53
C ARG A 93 3.25 -5.96 14.29
N MET A 94 2.15 -6.50 13.78
CA MET A 94 2.10 -7.89 13.33
C MET A 94 2.95 -8.04 12.08
N ALA A 95 4.07 -8.75 12.20
CA ALA A 95 4.94 -9.07 11.07
C ALA A 95 5.12 -10.59 10.98
N LYS A 96 5.20 -11.14 9.75
CA LYS A 96 5.46 -12.58 9.51
C LYS A 96 6.66 -13.12 10.30
N ARG A 97 7.70 -12.30 10.52
CA ARG A 97 8.90 -12.66 11.29
C ARG A 97 8.62 -12.94 12.78
N ASN A 98 7.53 -12.41 13.34
CA ASN A 98 7.19 -12.55 14.76
C ASN A 98 6.28 -13.77 15.05
N ARG A 99 6.25 -14.77 14.16
CA ARG A 99 5.26 -15.86 14.19
C ARG A 99 3.81 -15.33 14.27
N ALA A 100 3.57 -14.17 13.64
CA ALA A 100 2.24 -13.58 13.60
C ALA A 100 1.24 -14.58 13.02
N VAL A 101 0.09 -14.65 13.67
CA VAL A 101 -0.97 -15.59 13.35
C VAL A 101 -1.38 -15.45 11.87
N THR A 102 -1.32 -16.54 11.12
CA THR A 102 -1.69 -16.55 9.70
C THR A 102 -3.18 -16.77 9.52
N LEU A 103 -3.76 -16.34 8.39
CA LEU A 103 -5.15 -16.65 8.04
C LEU A 103 -5.41 -18.17 7.98
N ARG A 104 -4.43 -18.96 7.53
CA ARG A 104 -4.50 -20.42 7.54
C ARG A 104 -4.62 -20.95 8.98
N HIS A 105 -3.74 -20.51 9.87
CA HIS A 105 -3.75 -20.90 11.28
C HIS A 105 -5.07 -20.54 11.99
N LEU A 106 -5.64 -19.37 11.69
CA LEU A 106 -6.95 -18.96 12.23
C LEU A 106 -8.07 -19.90 11.74
N ARG A 107 -8.07 -20.21 10.44
CA ARG A 107 -9.02 -21.13 9.83
C ARG A 107 -8.92 -22.54 10.42
N ASP A 108 -7.71 -23.05 10.59
CA ASP A 108 -7.46 -24.37 11.15
C ASP A 108 -7.88 -24.46 12.63
N ARG A 109 -8.00 -23.31 13.32
CA ARG A 109 -8.58 -23.18 14.67
C ARG A 109 -10.08 -22.87 14.69
N GLY A 110 -10.76 -23.00 13.55
CA GLY A 110 -12.21 -22.82 13.45
C GLY A 110 -12.70 -21.37 13.46
N ARG A 111 -11.82 -20.38 13.24
CA ARG A 111 -12.25 -18.98 13.13
C ARG A 111 -12.97 -18.75 11.80
N SER A 112 -14.15 -18.13 11.87
CA SER A 112 -14.88 -17.70 10.67
C SER A 112 -14.34 -16.36 10.14
N PRO A 113 -14.67 -15.97 8.90
CA PRO A 113 -14.39 -14.62 8.41
C PRO A 113 -14.92 -13.54 9.34
N GLU A 114 -16.14 -13.67 9.87
CA GLU A 114 -16.78 -12.69 10.76
C GLU A 114 -15.99 -12.48 12.05
N ASP A 115 -15.41 -13.56 12.61
CA ASP A 115 -14.50 -13.45 13.74
C ASP A 115 -13.27 -12.61 13.40
N ILE A 116 -12.72 -12.76 12.20
CA ILE A 116 -11.55 -12.00 11.73
C ILE A 116 -11.92 -10.53 11.54
N TRP A 117 -13.07 -10.23 10.92
CA TRP A 117 -13.54 -8.86 10.77
C TRP A 117 -13.74 -8.17 12.13
N ARG A 118 -14.32 -8.86 13.13
CA ARG A 118 -14.43 -8.36 14.51
C ARG A 118 -13.07 -8.14 15.16
N LEU A 119 -12.12 -9.07 14.98
CA LEU A 119 -10.75 -8.92 15.51
C LEU A 119 -10.02 -7.71 14.90
N LEU A 120 -10.29 -7.39 13.64
CA LEU A 120 -9.74 -6.21 12.95
C LEU A 120 -10.51 -4.92 13.25
N GLY A 121 -11.60 -4.98 14.04
CA GLY A 121 -12.44 -3.82 14.34
C GLY A 121 -13.21 -3.30 13.13
N LEU A 122 -13.40 -4.12 12.09
CA LEU A 122 -14.07 -3.74 10.84
C LEU A 122 -15.58 -4.04 10.85
N VAL A 123 -16.07 -4.69 11.91
CA VAL A 123 -17.49 -4.99 12.14
C VAL A 123 -17.80 -4.70 13.60
N GLU A 124 -18.73 -3.77 13.87
CA GLU A 124 -19.40 -3.69 15.18
C GLU A 124 -20.44 -4.81 15.29
N VAL A 125 -20.67 -5.31 16.51
CA VAL A 125 -21.69 -6.32 16.78
C VAL A 125 -23.06 -5.80 16.32
N GLY A 126 -23.56 -6.32 15.20
CA GLY A 126 -24.91 -6.03 14.68
C GLY A 126 -25.00 -5.21 13.38
N GLN A 127 -23.90 -4.85 12.72
CA GLN A 127 -23.95 -4.25 11.37
C GLN A 127 -23.14 -5.06 10.34
N PRO A 128 -23.60 -5.15 9.07
CA PRO A 128 -22.85 -5.81 8.01
C PRO A 128 -21.53 -5.08 7.74
N ALA A 129 -20.49 -5.84 7.40
CA ALA A 129 -19.19 -5.30 7.03
C ALA A 129 -19.35 -4.26 5.91
N ARG A 130 -18.86 -3.05 6.13
CA ARG A 130 -18.82 -2.03 5.08
C ARG A 130 -17.64 -2.34 4.17
N VAL A 131 -17.95 -2.65 2.91
CA VAL A 131 -16.98 -2.85 1.82
C VAL A 131 -16.56 -1.48 1.27
#